data_AF-A0A7C4B4R6-F1
#
_entry.id   AF-A0A7C4B4R6-F1
#
_cell.length_a   1.000
_cell.length_b   1.000
_cell.length_c   1.000
_cell.angle_alpha   90.00
_cell.angle_beta   90.00
_cell.angle_gamma   90.00
#
_symmetry.space_group_name_H-M   'P 1'
#
loop_
_entity.id
_entity.type
_entity.pdbx_description
1 polymer ?
#
loop_
_entity_poly.entity_id
_entity_poly.type
_entity_poly.pdbx_seq_one_letter_code
_entity_poly.pdbx_strand_id
1 'polypeptide(L)'
;MIELSVMLMYIGFAVVGVLVSAVLCLLPGLHVYNVMGFAFLIYLAFLNEVQDHMYFIMFLVGLVVGYAILFTIPTIYLSAPDDSTVWIMYPSQKYLMHGKGHEAVLLTTIGGVVGILIMIIAIPLFMDQLKLIRQIIQPHMFWIIGAVVMFILMSEFPKDFDRGKSKLKKLWVGWTT
;
A
#
# COMPACT_ATOMS: atom_id res chain seq x y z
N MET A 1 -16.07 -26.02 -15.17
CA MET A 1 -16.29 -24.65 -15.67
C MET A 1 -17.10 -23.92 -14.62
N ILE A 2 -16.68 -22.74 -14.17
CA ILE A 2 -17.46 -21.94 -13.23
C ILE A 2 -18.73 -21.48 -13.95
N GLU A 3 -19.90 -21.60 -13.32
CA GLU A 3 -21.15 -21.11 -13.90
C GLU A 3 -21.12 -19.58 -14.01
N LEU A 4 -21.68 -19.03 -15.09
CA LEU A 4 -21.71 -17.58 -15.33
C LEU A 4 -22.38 -16.81 -14.17
N SER A 5 -23.39 -17.41 -13.54
CA SER A 5 -24.06 -16.91 -12.34
C SER A 5 -23.08 -16.66 -11.18
N VAL A 6 -22.24 -17.65 -10.88
CA VAL A 6 -21.25 -17.59 -9.81
C VAL A 6 -20.18 -16.54 -10.11
N MET A 7 -19.74 -16.44 -11.37
CA MET A 7 -18.78 -15.41 -11.78
C MET A 7 -19.35 -13.99 -11.59
N LEU A 8 -20.61 -13.77 -11.96
CA LEU A 8 -21.28 -12.48 -11.73
C LEU A 8 -21.40 -12.16 -10.24
N MET A 9 -21.64 -13.16 -9.39
CA MET A 9 -21.66 -12.95 -7.93
C MET A 9 -20.28 -12.54 -7.41
N TYR A 10 -19.18 -13.17 -7.85
CA TYR A 10 -17.82 -12.75 -7.47
C TYR A 10 -17.52 -11.30 -7.84
N ILE A 11 -17.89 -10.89 -9.05
CA ILE A 11 -17.75 -9.50 -9.49
C ILE A 11 -18.61 -8.59 -8.61
N GLY A 12 -19.83 -9.01 -8.27
CA GLY A 12 -20.72 -8.29 -7.36
C GLY A 12 -20.07 -8.03 -5.99
N PHE A 13 -19.44 -9.04 -5.38
CA PHE A 13 -18.72 -8.89 -4.11
C PHE A 13 -17.52 -7.95 -4.23
N ALA A 14 -16.78 -7.99 -5.34
CA ALA A 14 -15.70 -7.02 -5.58
C ALA A 14 -16.23 -5.59 -5.70
N VAL A 15 -17.35 -5.38 -6.38
CA VAL A 15 -18.01 -4.05 -6.45
C VAL A 15 -18.45 -3.58 -5.06
N VAL A 16 -19.02 -4.47 -4.24
CA VAL A 16 -19.35 -4.15 -2.85
C VAL A 16 -18.11 -3.72 -2.06
N GLY A 17 -16.98 -4.40 -2.23
CA GLY A 17 -15.70 -4.00 -1.63
C GLY A 17 -15.28 -2.58 -2.01
N VAL A 18 -15.40 -2.22 -3.29
CA VAL A 18 -15.12 -0.86 -3.78
C VAL A 18 -16.07 0.17 -3.14
N LEU A 19 -17.37 -0.13 -3.07
CA LEU A 19 -18.35 0.79 -2.46
C LEU A 19 -18.07 1.02 -0.97
N VAL A 20 -17.73 -0.04 -0.24
CA VAL A 20 -17.34 0.07 1.18
C VAL A 20 -16.07 0.90 1.33
N SER A 21 -15.08 0.69 0.47
CA SER A 21 -13.86 1.48 0.49
C SER A 21 -14.11 2.98 0.27
N ALA A 22 -15.09 3.35 -0.58
CA ALA A 22 -15.41 4.75 -0.88
C ALA A 22 -15.88 5.53 0.34
N VAL A 23 -16.50 4.84 1.30
CA VAL A 23 -16.93 5.45 2.57
C VAL A 23 -15.78 5.42 3.57
N LEU A 24 -15.12 4.29 3.73
CA LEU A 24 -14.11 4.10 4.77
C LEU A 24 -12.81 4.87 4.49
N CYS A 25 -12.44 5.06 3.22
CA CYS A 25 -11.22 5.77 2.86
C CYS A 25 -11.27 7.23 3.28
N LEU A 26 -12.45 7.84 3.43
CA LEU A 26 -12.59 9.24 3.86
C LEU A 26 -12.12 9.48 5.30
N LEU A 27 -11.99 8.41 6.10
CA LEU A 27 -11.51 8.51 7.48
C LEU A 27 -9.97 8.62 7.47
N PRO A 28 -9.40 9.78 7.86
CA PRO A 28 -7.95 9.94 7.90
C PRO A 28 -7.32 8.99 8.93
N GLY A 29 -6.16 8.42 8.58
CA GLY A 29 -5.43 7.49 9.45
C GLY A 29 -5.92 6.03 9.42
N LEU A 30 -6.96 5.71 8.64
CA LEU A 30 -7.43 4.33 8.49
C LEU A 30 -6.81 3.66 7.25
N HIS A 31 -5.69 2.97 7.45
CA HIS A 31 -5.00 2.23 6.39
C HIS A 31 -5.82 1.01 5.91
N VAL A 32 -5.69 0.66 4.63
CA VAL A 32 -6.43 -0.45 4.00
C VAL A 32 -6.26 -1.79 4.74
N TYR A 33 -5.03 -2.08 5.21
CA TYR A 33 -4.73 -3.28 5.99
C TYR A 33 -5.47 -3.34 7.34
N ASN A 34 -5.73 -2.20 7.98
CA ASN A 34 -6.49 -2.17 9.23
C ASN A 34 -7.95 -2.55 8.97
N VAL A 35 -8.53 -1.99 7.91
CA VAL A 35 -9.90 -2.30 7.48
C VAL A 35 -10.02 -3.78 7.10
N MET A 36 -9.08 -4.30 6.32
CA MET A 36 -9.06 -5.73 5.99
C MET A 36 -8.91 -6.61 7.23
N GLY A 37 -8.09 -6.20 8.21
CA GLY A 37 -7.98 -6.89 9.49
C GLY A 37 -9.32 -6.95 10.23
N PHE A 38 -10.05 -5.83 10.33
CA PHE A 38 -11.38 -5.82 10.94
C PHE A 38 -12.39 -6.66 10.15
N ALA A 39 -12.39 -6.55 8.82
CA ALA A 39 -13.24 -7.37 7.96
C ALA A 39 -12.94 -8.87 8.14
N PHE A 40 -11.66 -9.23 8.31
CA PHE A 40 -11.22 -10.59 8.59
C PHE A 40 -11.68 -11.08 9.96
N LEU A 41 -11.60 -10.25 11.00
CA LEU A 41 -12.11 -10.60 12.34
C LEU A 41 -13.61 -10.85 12.33
N ILE A 42 -14.38 -10.01 11.62
CA ILE A 42 -15.83 -10.22 11.43
C ILE A 42 -16.06 -11.51 10.65
N TYR A 43 -15.29 -11.75 9.59
CA TYR A 43 -15.39 -12.97 8.79
C TYR A 43 -15.15 -14.24 9.61
N LEU A 44 -14.16 -14.23 10.52
CA LEU A 44 -13.88 -15.37 11.40
C LEU A 44 -15.08 -15.74 12.29
N ALA A 45 -15.90 -14.78 12.69
CA ALA A 45 -17.11 -15.04 13.48
C ALA A 45 -18.18 -15.83 12.69
N PHE A 46 -18.15 -15.75 11.35
CA PHE A 46 -19.09 -16.42 10.45
C PHE A 46 -18.43 -17.52 9.61
N LEU A 47 -17.21 -17.95 9.96
CA LEU A 47 -16.40 -18.85 9.14
C LEU A 47 -17.13 -20.15 8.79
N ASN A 48 -17.88 -20.71 9.74
CA ASN A 48 -18.61 -21.97 9.56
C ASN A 48 -19.91 -21.82 8.77
N GLU A 49 -20.46 -20.60 8.67
CA GLU A 49 -21.70 -20.29 7.95
C GLU A 49 -21.44 -20.02 6.46
N VAL A 50 -20.21 -19.64 6.11
CA VAL A 50 -19.82 -19.29 4.73
C VAL A 50 -19.38 -20.54 3.98
N GLN A 51 -20.22 -20.95 3.02
CA GLN A 51 -19.95 -22.11 2.15
C GLN A 51 -18.77 -21.87 1.20
N ASP A 52 -18.67 -20.66 0.64
CA ASP A 52 -17.64 -20.31 -0.34
C ASP A 52 -16.88 -19.05 0.08
N HIS A 53 -15.59 -19.26 0.36
CA HIS A 53 -14.67 -18.26 0.87
C HIS A 53 -14.23 -17.28 -0.23
N MET A 54 -14.45 -17.62 -1.50
CA MET A 54 -14.07 -16.80 -2.65
C MET A 54 -14.85 -15.48 -2.68
N TYR A 55 -16.10 -15.46 -2.20
CA TYR A 55 -16.88 -14.22 -2.07
C TYR A 55 -16.18 -13.19 -1.18
N PHE A 56 -15.67 -13.64 -0.03
CA PHE A 56 -14.95 -12.78 0.89
C PHE A 56 -13.60 -12.32 0.33
N ILE A 57 -12.88 -13.20 -0.37
CA ILE A 57 -11.63 -12.82 -1.06
C ILE A 57 -11.91 -11.74 -2.12
N MET A 58 -12.97 -11.90 -2.91
CA MET A 58 -13.35 -10.91 -3.94
C MET A 58 -13.76 -9.58 -3.33
N PHE A 59 -14.47 -9.60 -2.20
CA PHE A 59 -14.74 -8.40 -1.42
C PHE A 59 -13.46 -7.69 -0.97
N LEU A 60 -12.47 -8.43 -0.42
CA LEU A 60 -11.19 -7.85 -0.01
C LEU A 60 -10.41 -7.28 -1.21
N VAL A 61 -10.42 -7.95 -2.36
CA VAL A 61 -9.80 -7.45 -3.60
C VAL A 61 -10.44 -6.11 -4.00
N GLY A 62 -11.77 -6.05 -4.01
CA GLY A 62 -12.51 -4.81 -4.29
C GLY A 62 -12.15 -3.69 -3.32
N LEU A 63 -12.05 -4.02 -2.03
CA LEU A 63 -11.69 -3.07 -0.98
C LEU A 63 -10.29 -2.48 -1.19
N VAL A 64 -9.30 -3.32 -1.52
CA VAL A 64 -7.93 -2.87 -1.82
C VAL A 64 -7.87 -1.99 -3.06
N VAL A 65 -8.53 -2.41 -4.14
CA VAL A 65 -8.56 -1.64 -5.40
C VAL A 65 -9.20 -0.27 -5.18
N GLY A 66 -10.32 -0.23 -4.46
CA GLY A 66 -11.01 1.02 -4.16
C GLY A 66 -10.18 1.95 -3.28
N TYR A 67 -9.54 1.43 -2.22
CA TYR A 67 -8.62 2.22 -1.38
C TYR A 67 -7.44 2.79 -2.17
N ALA A 68 -6.84 2.00 -3.07
CA ALA A 68 -5.69 2.43 -3.86
C ALA A 68 -5.95 3.67 -4.71
N ILE A 69 -7.21 3.89 -5.13
CA ILE A 69 -7.60 5.06 -5.92
C ILE A 69 -8.25 6.14 -5.04
N LEU A 70 -9.22 5.77 -4.21
CA LEU A 70 -10.08 6.73 -3.49
C LEU A 70 -9.38 7.37 -2.29
N PHE A 71 -8.37 6.72 -1.71
CA PHE A 71 -7.59 7.30 -0.62
C PHE A 71 -6.74 8.50 -1.05
N THR A 72 -6.62 8.77 -2.36
CA THR A 72 -6.03 10.02 -2.86
C THR A 72 -6.83 11.26 -2.45
N ILE A 73 -8.15 11.14 -2.25
CA ILE A 73 -9.04 12.24 -1.85
C ILE A 73 -8.68 12.79 -0.47
N PRO A 74 -8.70 12.00 0.63
CA PRO A 74 -8.30 12.48 1.95
C PRO A 74 -6.82 12.89 1.98
N THR A 75 -5.93 12.21 1.25
CA THR A 75 -4.52 12.62 1.17
C THR A 75 -4.38 14.03 0.63
N ILE A 76 -5.10 14.37 -0.44
CA ILE A 76 -4.99 15.66 -1.12
C ILE A 76 -5.76 16.75 -0.38
N TYR A 77 -7.01 16.49 0.04
CA TYR A 77 -7.86 17.51 0.65
C TYR A 77 -7.64 17.69 2.15
N LEU A 78 -7.33 16.62 2.89
CA LEU A 78 -7.14 16.66 4.34
C LEU A 78 -5.66 16.68 4.72
N SER A 79 -4.74 16.61 3.75
CA SER A 79 -3.29 16.52 4.00
C SER A 79 -2.93 15.38 4.97
N ALA A 80 -3.68 14.27 4.88
CA ALA A 80 -3.52 13.10 5.75
C ALA A 80 -3.04 11.88 4.95
N PRO A 81 -1.80 11.89 4.43
CA PRO A 81 -1.26 10.76 3.70
C PRO A 81 -0.99 9.56 4.61
N ASP A 82 -1.02 8.39 4.00
CA ASP A 82 -0.46 7.15 4.50
C ASP A 82 0.89 6.86 3.82
N ASP A 83 1.56 5.79 4.26
CA ASP A 83 2.86 5.36 3.72
C ASP A 83 2.83 5.16 2.18
N SER A 84 1.67 4.79 1.63
CA SER A 84 1.51 4.57 0.18
C SER A 84 1.36 5.86 -0.62
N THR A 85 0.88 6.94 0.00
CA THR A 85 0.59 8.23 -0.66
C THR A 85 1.47 9.40 -0.20
N VAL A 86 2.47 9.17 0.67
CA VAL A 86 3.45 10.22 1.07
C VAL A 86 4.07 10.92 -0.14
N TRP A 87 4.36 10.17 -1.20
CA TRP A 87 5.05 10.69 -2.40
C TRP A 87 4.24 11.73 -3.18
N ILE A 88 2.91 11.71 -3.10
CA ILE A 88 2.05 12.69 -3.77
C ILE A 88 1.76 13.92 -2.90
N MET A 89 2.17 13.93 -1.62
CA MET A 89 1.81 14.96 -0.65
C MET A 89 2.31 16.35 -1.06
N TYR A 90 3.62 16.52 -1.29
CA TYR A 90 4.19 17.83 -1.57
C TYR A 90 3.61 18.53 -2.82
N PRO A 91 3.51 17.86 -3.99
CA PRO A 91 2.88 18.49 -5.16
C PRO A 91 1.40 18.76 -4.93
N SER A 92 0.67 17.86 -4.26
CA SER A 92 -0.77 18.05 -4.03
C SER A 92 -1.08 19.17 -3.04
N GLN A 93 -0.28 19.34 -2.00
CA GLN A 93 -0.34 20.49 -1.10
C GLN A 93 -0.15 21.81 -1.85
N LYS A 94 0.82 21.88 -2.77
CA LYS A 94 1.02 23.07 -3.59
C LYS A 94 -0.22 23.36 -4.44
N TYR A 95 -0.81 22.36 -5.09
CA TYR A 95 -2.05 22.54 -5.85
C TYR A 95 -3.22 23.00 -4.96
N LEU A 96 -3.37 22.42 -3.77
CA LEU A 96 -4.40 22.80 -2.82
C LEU A 96 -4.26 24.27 -2.38
N MET A 97 -3.05 24.74 -2.09
CA MET A 97 -2.79 26.15 -1.75
C MET A 97 -3.16 27.13 -2.87
N HIS A 98 -3.18 26.68 -4.13
CA HIS A 98 -3.62 27.49 -5.27
C HIS A 98 -5.14 27.34 -5.55
N GLY A 99 -5.90 26.69 -4.68
CA GLY A 99 -7.32 26.40 -4.88
C GLY A 99 -7.61 25.30 -5.91
N LYS A 100 -6.59 24.53 -6.31
CA LYS A 100 -6.65 23.51 -7.37
C LYS A 100 -6.66 22.08 -6.85
N GLY A 101 -7.22 21.84 -5.66
CA GLY A 101 -7.27 20.50 -5.06
C GLY A 101 -7.99 19.46 -5.94
N HIS A 102 -9.06 19.87 -6.63
CA HIS A 102 -9.79 18.98 -7.54
C HIS A 102 -8.95 18.55 -8.75
N GLU A 103 -8.18 19.48 -9.32
CA GLU A 103 -7.26 19.20 -10.43
C GLU A 103 -6.17 18.22 -9.98
N ALA A 104 -5.65 18.37 -8.76
CA ALA A 104 -4.69 17.42 -8.19
C ALA A 104 -5.27 16.01 -8.06
N VAL A 105 -6.49 15.86 -7.53
CA VAL A 105 -7.17 14.55 -7.44
C VAL A 105 -7.33 13.93 -8.83
N LEU A 106 -7.86 14.70 -9.79
CA LEU A 106 -8.06 14.21 -11.16
C LEU A 106 -6.75 13.75 -11.81
N LEU A 107 -5.68 14.55 -11.71
CA LEU A 107 -4.38 14.19 -12.27
C LEU A 107 -3.81 12.91 -11.64
N THR A 108 -3.92 12.76 -10.31
CA THR A 108 -3.49 11.55 -9.62
C THR A 108 -4.32 10.33 -10.04
N THR A 109 -5.65 10.46 -10.12
CA THR A 109 -6.52 9.36 -10.56
C THR A 109 -6.27 8.97 -12.01
N ILE A 110 -6.09 9.93 -12.91
CA ILE A 110 -5.73 9.67 -14.32
C ILE A 110 -4.39 8.93 -14.39
N GLY A 111 -3.40 9.37 -13.61
CA GLY A 111 -2.11 8.68 -13.50
C GLY A 111 -2.29 7.22 -13.03
N GLY A 112 -3.17 6.97 -12.07
CA GLY A 112 -3.51 5.62 -11.62
C GLY A 112 -4.12 4.75 -12.72
N VAL A 113 -5.11 5.26 -13.47
CA VAL A 113 -5.75 4.53 -14.58
C VAL A 113 -4.74 4.23 -15.70
N VAL A 114 -3.93 5.23 -16.08
CA VAL A 114 -2.86 5.04 -17.07
C VAL A 114 -1.85 4.00 -16.58
N GLY A 115 -1.49 4.03 -15.30
CA GLY A 115 -0.63 3.03 -14.67
C GLY A 115 -1.20 1.61 -14.79
N ILE A 116 -2.50 1.43 -14.54
CA ILE A 116 -3.18 0.14 -14.71
C ILE A 116 -3.09 -0.33 -16.17
N LEU A 117 -3.36 0.54 -17.14
CA LEU A 117 -3.26 0.21 -18.57
C LEU A 117 -1.84 -0.21 -18.96
N ILE A 118 -0.83 0.55 -18.53
CA ILE A 118 0.58 0.21 -18.75
C ILE A 118 0.89 -1.14 -18.12
N MET A 119 0.38 -1.42 -16.92
CA MET A 119 0.63 -2.67 -16.22
C MET A 119 0.01 -3.87 -16.94
N ILE A 120 -1.20 -3.74 -17.49
CA ILE A 120 -1.85 -4.78 -18.31
C ILE A 120 -0.98 -5.13 -19.53
N ILE A 121 -0.39 -4.13 -20.18
CA ILE A 121 0.49 -4.32 -21.35
C ILE A 121 1.86 -4.90 -20.92
N ALA A 122 2.38 -4.45 -19.78
CA ALA A 122 3.68 -4.87 -19.26
C ALA A 122 3.69 -6.32 -18.78
N ILE A 123 2.60 -6.84 -18.21
CA ILE A 123 2.51 -8.20 -17.67
C ILE A 123 2.96 -9.25 -18.71
N PRO A 124 2.35 -9.41 -19.90
CA PRO A 124 2.77 -10.43 -20.85
C PRO A 124 4.19 -10.20 -21.39
N LEU A 125 4.67 -8.96 -21.42
CA LEU A 125 5.97 -8.61 -21.98
C LEU A 125 7.13 -8.93 -21.03
N PHE A 126 6.89 -8.80 -19.71
CA PHE A 126 7.94 -8.88 -18.68
C PHE A 126 7.80 -10.06 -17.71
N MET A 127 6.73 -10.87 -17.78
CA MET A 127 6.48 -11.93 -16.79
C MET A 127 7.61 -12.96 -16.72
N ASP A 128 8.18 -13.36 -17.86
CA ASP A 128 9.23 -14.40 -17.88
C ASP A 128 10.58 -13.84 -17.41
N GLN A 129 10.88 -12.60 -17.76
CA GLN A 129 12.06 -11.87 -17.28
C GLN A 129 11.95 -11.65 -15.76
N LEU A 130 10.76 -11.32 -15.25
CA LEU A 130 10.49 -11.21 -13.82
C LEU A 130 10.71 -12.53 -13.08
N LYS A 131 10.32 -13.67 -13.65
CA LYS A 131 10.62 -15.00 -13.07
C LYS A 131 12.12 -15.24 -12.98
N LEU A 132 12.87 -14.95 -14.05
CA LEU A 132 14.31 -15.12 -14.08
C LEU A 132 15.00 -14.22 -13.02
N ILE A 133 14.65 -12.93 -13.01
CA ILE A 133 15.15 -11.97 -12.03
C ILE A 133 14.84 -12.44 -10.61
N ARG A 134 13.60 -12.91 -10.37
CA ARG A 134 13.21 -13.43 -9.06
C ARG A 134 14.05 -14.64 -8.67
N GLN A 135 14.27 -15.61 -9.55
CA GLN A 135 15.09 -16.79 -9.25
C GLN A 135 16.53 -16.43 -8.86
N ILE A 136 17.10 -15.38 -9.48
CA ILE A 136 18.45 -14.90 -9.16
C ILE A 136 18.46 -14.13 -7.84
N ILE A 137 17.50 -13.23 -7.62
CA ILE A 137 17.49 -12.34 -6.44
C ILE A 137 17.02 -13.07 -5.18
N GLN A 138 16.01 -13.95 -5.26
CA GLN A 138 15.37 -14.53 -4.07
C GLN A 138 16.35 -15.24 -3.12
N PRO A 139 17.30 -16.07 -3.58
CA PRO A 139 18.30 -16.71 -2.71
C PRO A 139 19.21 -15.71 -1.99
N HIS A 140 19.41 -14.53 -2.58
CA HIS A 140 20.30 -13.48 -2.07
C HIS A 140 19.56 -12.44 -1.22
N MET A 141 18.23 -12.54 -1.09
CA MET A 141 17.41 -11.55 -0.40
C MET A 141 17.87 -11.28 1.04
N PHE A 142 18.29 -12.35 1.74
CA PHE A 142 18.84 -12.23 3.10
C PHE A 142 20.08 -11.31 3.13
N TRP A 143 21.01 -11.52 2.21
CA TRP A 143 22.23 -10.70 2.11
C TRP A 143 21.94 -9.27 1.66
N ILE A 144 21.00 -9.10 0.71
CA ILE A 144 20.61 -7.78 0.21
C ILE A 144 19.98 -6.95 1.34
N ILE A 145 19.00 -7.52 2.04
CA ILE A 145 18.35 -6.84 3.18
C ILE A 145 19.38 -6.57 4.27
N GLY A 146 20.22 -7.57 4.62
CA GLY A 146 21.28 -7.41 5.60
C GLY A 146 22.24 -6.27 5.24
N ALA A 147 22.66 -6.16 3.98
CA ALA A 147 23.52 -5.08 3.49
C ALA A 147 22.83 -3.71 3.56
N VAL A 148 21.56 -3.61 3.17
CA VAL A 148 20.77 -2.36 3.27
C VAL A 148 20.60 -1.94 4.73
N VAL A 149 20.25 -2.87 5.62
CA VAL A 149 20.14 -2.61 7.07
C VAL A 149 21.48 -2.17 7.64
N MET A 150 22.57 -2.87 7.31
CA MET A 150 23.92 -2.47 7.73
C MET A 150 24.29 -1.09 7.20
N PHE A 151 23.97 -0.78 5.93
CA PHE A 151 24.20 0.53 5.34
C PHE A 151 23.42 1.63 6.07
N ILE A 152 22.13 1.42 6.34
CA ILE A 152 21.29 2.37 7.10
C ILE A 152 21.87 2.53 8.51
N LEU A 153 22.15 1.44 9.21
CA LEU A 153 22.73 1.47 10.56
C LEU A 153 24.06 2.22 10.58
N MET A 154 24.92 2.05 9.58
CA MET A 154 26.20 2.78 9.49
C MET A 154 26.03 4.25 9.08
N SER A 155 25.01 4.54 8.27
CA SER A 155 24.77 5.88 7.71
C SER A 155 24.00 6.79 8.66
N GLU A 156 23.08 6.23 9.43
CA GLU A 156 22.27 6.89 10.46
C GLU A 156 22.83 6.67 11.88
N PHE A 157 23.90 5.86 12.03
CA PHE A 157 24.67 5.80 13.27
C PHE A 157 25.04 7.21 13.72
N PRO A 158 24.81 7.60 14.99
CA PRO A 158 24.61 8.99 15.41
C PRO A 158 25.67 9.91 14.82
N LYS A 159 25.25 10.66 13.79
CA LYS A 159 26.11 11.56 13.04
C LYS A 159 26.21 12.95 13.65
N ASP A 160 25.38 13.31 14.65
CA ASP A 160 25.76 14.24 15.73
C ASP A 160 24.66 14.47 16.79
N PHE A 161 25.01 14.19 18.05
CA PHE A 161 24.76 15.01 19.25
C PHE A 161 25.97 14.73 20.16
N ASP A 162 27.02 15.55 20.12
CA ASP A 162 28.32 15.34 20.80
C ASP A 162 28.17 14.87 22.29
N ARG A 163 28.86 13.85 22.82
CA ARG A 163 30.23 13.90 23.42
C ARG A 163 30.76 12.49 23.72
N GLY A 164 31.53 11.92 22.81
CA GLY A 164 32.27 10.68 23.06
C GLY A 164 33.50 10.59 22.17
N LYS A 165 34.70 10.70 22.75
CA LYS A 165 35.97 10.63 22.01
C LYS A 165 36.21 9.29 21.28
N SER A 166 35.43 8.24 21.58
CA SER A 166 35.58 6.89 21.01
C SER A 166 34.25 6.32 20.49
N LYS A 167 34.31 5.59 19.38
CA LYS A 167 33.16 4.92 18.72
C LYS A 167 32.37 4.00 19.67
N LEU A 168 33.07 3.30 20.58
CA LEU A 168 32.44 2.40 21.56
C LEU A 168 31.60 3.16 22.59
N LYS A 169 32.05 4.34 23.01
CA LYS A 169 31.34 5.16 24.00
C LYS A 169 30.07 5.77 23.41
N LYS A 170 30.07 6.09 22.11
CA LYS A 170 28.86 6.51 21.38
C LYS A 170 27.81 5.40 21.29
N LEU A 171 28.26 4.15 21.07
CA LEU A 171 27.37 2.98 20.98
C LEU A 171 26.68 2.69 22.31
N TRP A 172 27.42 2.73 23.43
CA TRP A 172 26.86 2.51 24.77
C TRP A 172 25.85 3.59 25.16
N VAL A 173 26.15 4.87 24.88
CA VAL A 173 25.25 6.00 25.20
C VAL A 173 23.93 5.93 24.41
N GLY A 174 23.97 5.49 23.15
CA GLY A 174 22.75 5.32 22.33
C GLY A 174 21.81 4.20 22.82
N TRP A 175 22.29 3.29 23.67
CA TRP A 175 21.51 2.17 24.23
C TRP A 175 21.00 2.46 25.65
N THR A 176 21.39 3.58 26.25
CA THR A 176 21.00 3.97 27.62
C THR A 176 19.89 5.03 27.68
N THR A 177 19.32 5.42 26.54
CA THR A 177 18.20 6.39 26.43
C THR A 177 16.94 5.63 26.07
#